data_AF-A0A366DHY9-F1
#
_entry.id   AF-A0A366DHY9-F1
#
_cell.length_a   1.000
_cell.length_b   1.000
_cell.length_c   1.000
_cell.angle_alpha   90.00
_cell.angle_beta   90.00
_cell.angle_gamma   90.00
#
_symmetry.space_group_name_H-M   'P 1'
#
loop_
_entity.id
_entity.type
_entity.pdbx_description
1 polymer ?
#
loop_
_entity_poly.entity_id
_entity_poly.type
_entity_poly.pdbx_seq_one_letter_code
_entity_poly.pdbx_strand_id
1 'polypeptide(L)'
;MASAGNDVIVDHVLSEPWRLRDCLTVMAGIDVVFVGVHCSLEELQRREQQRGDRPLGTAAGQIGQVHAQAMYDLEVDTGTGSIEACSARIKAYVEGDPSPRAFDRLRAAARH
;
A
#
# COMPACT_ATOMS: atom_id res chain seq x y z
N MET A 1 -9.50 13.32 -10.93
CA MET A 1 -8.23 13.90 -10.43
C MET A 1 -7.04 13.36 -11.21
N ALA A 2 -6.74 12.05 -11.14
CA ALA A 2 -5.66 11.45 -11.92
C ALA A 2 -5.87 11.59 -13.45
N SER A 3 -7.06 11.28 -13.97
CA SER A 3 -7.38 11.45 -15.41
C SER A 3 -7.37 12.90 -15.91
N ALA A 4 -7.20 13.88 -15.02
CA ALA A 4 -7.01 15.28 -15.39
C ALA A 4 -5.52 15.68 -15.49
N GLY A 5 -4.61 14.70 -15.42
CA GLY A 5 -3.16 14.91 -15.53
C GLY A 5 -2.46 15.29 -14.23
N ASN A 6 -3.06 15.02 -13.07
CA ASN A 6 -2.44 15.28 -11.77
C ASN A 6 -1.77 14.04 -11.20
N ASP A 7 -0.61 14.21 -10.58
CA ASP A 7 0.01 13.19 -9.74
C ASP A 7 -0.75 13.10 -8.41
N VAL A 8 -1.24 11.90 -8.08
CA VAL A 8 -2.08 11.68 -6.89
C VAL A 8 -1.45 10.62 -6.00
N ILE A 9 -1.23 10.96 -4.73
CA ILE A 9 -0.83 10.02 -3.69
C ILE A 9 -2.08 9.64 -2.90
N VAL A 10 -2.32 8.33 -2.74
CA VAL A 10 -3.46 7.80 -1.99
C VAL A 10 -2.93 6.86 -0.91
N ASP A 11 -3.32 7.10 0.34
CA ASP A 11 -3.12 6.16 1.45
C ASP A 11 -4.44 5.41 1.69
N HIS A 12 -4.40 4.08 1.60
CA HIS A 12 -5.59 3.26 1.78
C HIS A 12 -5.31 1.95 2.51
N VAL A 13 -6.13 1.66 3.54
CA VAL A 13 -6.05 0.42 4.32
C VAL A 13 -6.94 -0.65 3.67
N LEU A 14 -6.31 -1.62 3.01
CA LEU A 14 -6.98 -2.74 2.32
C LEU A 14 -7.37 -3.86 3.29
N SER A 15 -8.15 -3.54 4.33
CA SER A 15 -8.52 -4.53 5.37
C SER A 15 -9.49 -5.62 4.89
N GLU A 16 -10.01 -5.53 3.67
CA GLU A 16 -10.96 -6.49 3.11
C GLU A 16 -10.63 -6.78 1.64
N PRO A 17 -10.74 -8.04 1.16
CA PRO A 17 -10.39 -8.40 -0.22
C PRO A 17 -11.16 -7.63 -1.30
N TRP A 18 -12.41 -7.25 -1.02
CA TRP A 18 -13.24 -6.50 -1.98
C TRP A 18 -12.72 -5.08 -2.23
N ARG A 19 -12.03 -4.45 -1.26
CA ARG A 19 -11.49 -3.08 -1.45
C ARG A 19 -10.43 -3.03 -2.53
N LEU A 20 -9.57 -4.04 -2.59
CA LEU A 20 -8.59 -4.10 -3.67
C LEU A 20 -9.28 -4.30 -5.02
N ARG A 21 -10.31 -5.16 -5.10
CA ARG A 21 -11.07 -5.36 -6.35
C ARG A 21 -11.73 -4.06 -6.83
N ASP A 22 -12.28 -3.28 -5.91
CA ASP A 22 -12.84 -1.96 -6.22
C ASP A 22 -11.74 -1.01 -6.73
N CYS A 23 -10.57 -0.96 -6.07
CA CYS A 23 -9.43 -0.18 -6.56
C CYS A 23 -8.99 -0.61 -7.96
N LEU A 24 -8.88 -1.91 -8.24
CA LEU A 24 -8.52 -2.43 -9.57
C LEU A 24 -9.50 -1.97 -10.66
N THR A 25 -10.78 -1.85 -10.31
CA THR A 25 -11.88 -1.43 -11.19
C THR A 25 -11.87 0.10 -11.39
N VAL A 26 -11.85 0.88 -10.31
CA VAL A 26 -11.93 2.35 -10.37
C VAL A 26 -10.67 2.96 -10.98
N MET A 27 -9.51 2.32 -10.80
CA MET A 27 -8.22 2.79 -11.35
C MET A 27 -7.88 2.18 -12.72
N ALA A 28 -8.87 1.61 -13.43
CA ALA A 28 -8.65 1.06 -14.77
C ALA A 28 -8.14 2.15 -15.73
N GLY A 29 -7.05 1.84 -16.46
CA GLY A 29 -6.42 2.78 -17.39
C GLY A 29 -5.58 3.88 -16.73
N ILE A 30 -5.39 3.83 -15.41
CA ILE A 30 -4.48 4.71 -14.67
C ILE A 30 -3.18 3.94 -14.43
N ASP A 31 -2.04 4.59 -14.63
CA ASP A 31 -0.74 4.06 -14.20
C ASP A 31 -0.63 4.18 -12.68
N VAL A 32 -0.55 3.03 -12.01
CA VAL A 32 -0.56 2.94 -10.54
C VAL A 32 0.72 2.26 -10.09
N VAL A 33 1.52 2.98 -9.30
CA VAL A 33 2.60 2.40 -8.50
C VAL A 33 2.03 1.96 -7.16
N PHE A 34 1.93 0.64 -6.96
CA PHE A 34 1.34 0.08 -5.76
C PHE A 34 2.38 -0.29 -4.71
N VAL A 35 2.44 0.49 -3.62
CA VAL A 35 3.47 0.35 -2.58
C VAL A 35 2.92 -0.37 -1.35
N GLY A 36 3.59 -1.45 -0.95
CA GLY A 36 3.34 -2.14 0.32
C GLY A 36 4.12 -1.47 1.44
N VAL A 37 3.43 -0.88 2.42
CA VAL A 37 4.06 -0.26 3.59
C VAL A 37 3.90 -1.18 4.79
N HIS A 38 4.99 -1.79 5.21
CA HIS A 38 5.05 -2.74 6.31
C HIS A 38 5.55 -2.06 7.59
N CYS A 39 5.19 -2.66 8.72
CA CYS A 39 5.69 -2.31 10.04
C CYS A 39 5.50 -3.54 10.94
N SER A 40 6.41 -3.76 11.89
CA SER A 40 6.25 -4.86 12.84
C SER A 40 5.02 -4.65 13.71
N LEU A 41 4.34 -5.74 14.07
CA LEU A 41 3.17 -5.69 14.95
C LEU A 41 3.50 -4.99 16.28
N GLU A 42 4.68 -5.26 16.83
CA GLU A 42 5.18 -4.64 18.06
C GLU A 42 5.27 -3.12 17.93
N GLU A 43 5.85 -2.62 16.83
CA GLU A 43 6.00 -1.18 16.60
C GLU A 43 4.64 -0.51 16.34
N LEU A 44 3.74 -1.18 15.62
CA LEU A 44 2.37 -0.70 15.41
C LEU A 44 1.61 -0.57 16.74
N GLN A 45 1.70 -1.58 17.62
CA GLN A 45 1.09 -1.54 18.95
C GLN A 45 1.68 -0.43 19.81
N ARG A 46 3.01 -0.26 19.80
CA ARG A 46 3.70 0.84 20.50
C ARG A 46 3.21 2.20 20.03
N ARG A 47 3.05 2.40 18.71
CA ARG A 47 2.53 3.65 18.12
C ARG A 47 1.05 3.87 18.44
N GLU A 48 0.23 2.83 18.40
CA GLU A 48 -1.21 2.89 18.74
C GLU A 48 -1.40 3.32 20.20
N GLN A 49 -0.61 2.75 21.13
CA GLN A 49 -0.60 3.14 22.53
C GLN A 49 -0.17 4.60 22.73
N GLN A 50 0.82 5.08 21.98
CA GLN A 50 1.29 6.46 22.07
C GLN A 50 0.30 7.49 21.52
N ARG A 51 -0.50 7.13 20.51
CA ARG A 51 -1.48 8.05 19.91
C ARG A 51 -2.69 8.26 20.81
N GLY A 52 -3.14 7.22 21.54
CA GLY A 52 -4.25 7.31 22.49
C GLY A 52 -5.60 7.70 21.89
N ASP A 53 -5.71 7.76 20.56
CA ASP A 53 -6.87 8.26 19.80
C ASP A 53 -7.76 7.14 19.24
N ARG A 54 -7.36 5.87 19.40
CA ARG A 54 -8.04 4.69 18.84
C ARG A 54 -8.18 3.55 19.84
N PRO A 55 -9.21 2.69 19.69
CA PRO A 55 -9.30 1.44 20.44
C PRO A 55 -8.06 0.57 20.17
N LEU A 56 -7.42 0.14 21.26
CA LEU A 56 -6.27 -0.77 21.20
C LEU A 56 -6.63 -2.06 20.48
N GLY A 57 -5.75 -2.54 19.60
CA GLY A 57 -5.90 -3.80 18.88
C GLY A 57 -6.38 -3.67 17.43
N THR A 58 -6.61 -2.45 16.94
CA THR A 58 -7.00 -2.22 15.53
C THR A 58 -5.86 -2.61 14.60
N ALA A 59 -4.63 -2.25 14.95
CA ALA A 59 -3.44 -2.62 14.18
C ALA A 59 -3.24 -4.14 14.10
N ALA A 60 -3.48 -4.87 15.19
CA ALA A 60 -3.32 -6.32 15.24
C ALA A 60 -4.33 -7.07 14.38
N GLY A 61 -5.59 -6.60 14.34
CA GLY A 61 -6.63 -7.21 13.51
C GLY A 61 -6.43 -7.00 12.01
N GLN A 62 -5.77 -5.92 11.61
CA GLN A 62 -5.65 -5.53 10.20
C GLN A 62 -4.37 -6.03 9.54
N ILE A 63 -3.29 -6.24 10.29
CA ILE A 63 -1.96 -6.50 9.73
C ILE A 63 -1.92 -7.71 8.78
N GLY A 64 -2.63 -8.79 9.11
CA GLY A 64 -2.68 -10.00 8.29
C GLY A 64 -3.54 -9.86 7.04
N GLN A 65 -4.60 -9.04 7.09
CA GLN A 65 -5.54 -8.87 5.98
C GLN A 65 -5.04 -7.83 4.96
N VAL A 66 -4.39 -6.76 5.43
CA VAL A 66 -3.95 -5.64 4.59
C VAL A 66 -2.94 -6.06 3.52
N HIS A 67 -2.09 -7.04 3.84
CA HIS A 67 -1.06 -7.54 2.92
C HIS A 67 -1.38 -8.92 2.31
N ALA A 68 -2.61 -9.42 2.47
CA ALA A 68 -2.97 -10.78 2.06
C ALA A 68 -2.80 -11.07 0.55
N GLN A 69 -2.78 -10.03 -0.29
CA GLN A 69 -2.62 -10.16 -1.74
C GLN A 69 -1.14 -10.24 -2.16
N ALA A 70 -0.21 -9.92 -1.25
CA ALA A 70 1.25 -10.08 -1.33
C ALA A 70 1.91 -9.65 -2.66
N MET A 71 1.28 -8.76 -3.43
CA MET A 71 1.80 -8.29 -4.72
C MET A 71 1.84 -6.78 -4.75
N TYR A 72 3.04 -6.25 -4.77
CA TYR A 72 3.34 -4.83 -4.81
C TYR A 72 4.41 -4.55 -5.87
N ASP A 73 4.44 -3.30 -6.31
CA ASP A 73 5.51 -2.77 -7.16
C ASP A 73 6.79 -2.53 -6.35
N LEU A 74 6.60 -2.06 -5.12
CA LEU A 74 7.65 -1.80 -4.15
C LEU A 74 7.15 -2.08 -2.73
N GLU A 75 7.98 -2.68 -1.90
CA GLU A 75 7.72 -2.85 -0.48
C GLU A 75 8.74 -2.06 0.36
N VAL A 76 8.23 -1.32 1.35
CA VAL A 76 9.03 -0.56 2.32
C VAL A 76 8.61 -0.94 3.73
N ASP A 77 9.57 -0.99 4.65
CA ASP A 77 9.33 -1.30 6.06
C ASP A 77 9.68 -0.09 6.93
N THR A 78 8.65 0.48 7.56
CA THR A 78 8.74 1.64 8.44
C THR A 78 8.99 1.28 9.91
N GLY A 79 9.08 -0.02 10.23
CA GLY A 79 9.52 -0.54 11.51
C GLY A 79 11.05 -0.65 11.61
N THR A 80 11.73 -0.91 10.48
CA THR A 80 13.20 -1.07 10.43
C THR A 80 13.91 0.06 9.67
N GLY A 81 13.26 0.67 8.68
CA GLY A 81 13.79 1.79 7.91
C GLY A 81 13.36 3.16 8.48
N SER A 82 14.20 4.18 8.27
CA SER A 82 13.78 5.58 8.53
C SER A 82 12.76 6.04 7.49
N ILE A 83 11.99 7.08 7.83
CA ILE A 83 10.98 7.68 6.94
C ILE A 83 11.63 8.20 5.66
N GLU A 84 12.81 8.81 5.78
CA GLU A 84 13.58 9.38 4.68
C GLU A 84 14.06 8.27 3.74
N ALA A 85 14.55 7.16 4.28
CA ALA A 85 15.00 6.01 3.50
C ALA A 85 13.84 5.36 2.74
N CYS A 86 12.68 5.17 3.39
CA CYS A 86 11.49 4.63 2.75
C CYS A 86 10.99 5.56 1.63
N SER A 87 10.92 6.86 1.90
CA SER A 87 10.46 7.86 0.92
C SER A 87 11.40 7.96 -0.29
N ALA A 88 12.72 7.92 -0.05
CA ALA A 88 13.72 7.95 -1.11
C ALA A 88 13.60 6.71 -2.03
N ARG A 89 13.33 5.54 -1.47
CA ARG A 89 13.09 4.30 -2.25
C ARG A 89 11.84 4.41 -3.12
N ILE A 90 10.74 4.95 -2.58
CA ILE A 90 9.50 5.18 -3.35
C ILE A 90 9.77 6.15 -4.50
N LYS A 91 10.43 7.28 -4.21
CA LYS A 91 10.77 8.28 -5.23
C LYS A 91 11.61 7.69 -6.36
N ALA A 92 12.69 6.96 -6.03
CA ALA A 92 13.56 6.36 -7.03
C ALA A 92 12.82 5.34 -7.91
N TYR A 93 11.86 4.61 -7.34
CA TYR A 93 11.03 3.68 -8.11
C TYR A 93 10.11 4.40 -9.10
N VAL A 94 9.43 5.47 -8.66
CA VAL A 94 8.55 6.27 -9.52
C VAL A 94 9.34 6.91 -10.67
N GLU A 95 10.56 7.41 -10.40
CA GLU A 95 11.43 8.00 -11.42
C GLU A 95 11.99 6.97 -12.42
N GLY A 96 12.13 5.70 -12.00
CA GLY A 96 12.65 4.63 -12.85
C GLY A 96 11.64 4.01 -13.82
N ASP A 97 10.35 4.31 -13.65
CA ASP A 97 9.22 3.81 -14.44
C ASP A 97 9.25 2.29 -14.80
N PRO A 98 9.45 1.39 -13.82
CA PRO A 98 9.52 -0.04 -14.10
C PRO A 98 8.15 -0.64 -14.46
N SER A 99 8.14 -1.47 -15.50
CA SER A 99 6.97 -2.20 -16.00
C SER A 99 7.28 -3.70 -16.03
N PRO A 100 6.32 -4.62 -15.79
CA PRO A 100 4.88 -4.38 -15.59
C PRO A 100 4.46 -4.08 -14.15
N ARG A 101 3.41 -3.26 -13.98
CA ARG A 101 2.85 -2.85 -12.68
C ARG A 101 2.10 -3.96 -11.94
N ALA A 102 2.05 -3.89 -10.62
CA ALA A 102 1.34 -4.85 -9.77
C ALA A 102 -0.17 -4.85 -10.07
N PHE A 103 -0.79 -3.69 -10.30
CA PHE A 103 -2.21 -3.61 -10.64
C PHE A 103 -2.54 -4.35 -11.95
N ASP A 104 -1.65 -4.33 -12.94
CA ASP A 104 -1.86 -5.06 -14.20
C ASP A 104 -1.77 -6.57 -13.99
N ARG A 105 -0.80 -7.02 -13.18
CA ARG A 105 -0.67 -8.43 -12.80
C ARG A 105 -1.88 -8.92 -11.99
N LEU A 106 -2.33 -8.12 -11.04
CA LEU A 106 -3.50 -8.43 -10.21
C LEU A 106 -4.79 -8.50 -11.04
N ARG A 107 -4.98 -7.60 -12.00
CA ARG A 107 -6.11 -7.66 -12.95
C ARG A 107 -6.07 -8.93 -13.81
N ALA A 108 -4.89 -9.35 -14.25
CA ALA A 108 -4.73 -10.58 -15.01
C ALA A 108 -5.08 -11.81 -14.15
N ALA A 109 -4.61 -11.86 -12.90
CA ALA A 109 -4.89 -12.96 -11.98
C ALA A 109 -6.37 -13.06 -11.58
N ALA A 110 -7.09 -11.93 -11.48
CA ALA A 110 -8.50 -11.90 -11.10
C ALA A 110 -9.50 -12.34 -12.20
N ARG A 111 -9.03 -12.60 -13.43
CA ARG A 111 -9.86 -13.03 -14.58
C ARG A 111 -9.96 -14.55 -14.74
N HIS A 112 -9.37 -15.32 -13.84
CA HIS A 112 -9.39 -16.78 -13.79
C HIS A 112 -10.19 -17.28 -12.58
#